data_AF-A0A2R6NVQ0-F1
#
_entry.id   AF-A0A2R6NVQ0-F1
#
_cell.length_a   1.000
_cell.length_b   1.000
_cell.length_c   1.000
_cell.angle_alpha   90.00
_cell.angle_beta   90.00
_cell.angle_gamma   90.00
#
_symmetry.space_group_name_H-M   'P 1'
#
loop_
_entity.id
_entity.type
_entity.pdbx_description
1 polymer ?
#
loop_
_entity_poly.entity_id
_entity_poly.type
_entity_poly.pdbx_seq_one_letter_code
_entity_poly.pdbx_strand_id
1 'polypeptide(L)'
;MPLRLILDDVISGAVELRLPAVDLPIFMTNTLQAQGWEMKMDVEASWWYYGKESWTLSSNVPLAPASLKQTGLAQPTLVPSLNVPHSAEQARTSSEPMLSDTSVVHNSAPRECMMFTLDTIPYARLDAFIRDFQASLSFGTTAMLGFSTCSSSVSFLSTRFVLASIPFLPRRFAASKRSGKTYPSARRTVTPLLTSLDGIVKLLVSGPSPLAIESVQNVSKDYAKYLSRYVQDLTQAPDVRTKFVANWGIEGWREERLLATWEDALVNIGSLQRWVILVRK
;
A
#
# COMPACT_ATOMS: atom_id res chain seq x y z
N MET A 1 0.66 -26.81 3.10
CA MET A 1 1.20 -26.50 1.76
C MET A 1 2.31 -25.48 1.91
N PRO A 2 3.55 -25.79 1.52
CA PRO A 2 4.71 -24.91 1.70
C PRO A 2 4.52 -23.57 1.00
N LEU A 3 4.69 -22.45 1.72
CA LEU A 3 4.46 -21.09 1.22
C LEU A 3 5.32 -20.80 -0.02
N ARG A 4 6.57 -21.28 -0.06
CA ARG A 4 7.44 -21.05 -1.22
C ARG A 4 6.89 -21.68 -2.50
N LEU A 5 6.38 -22.91 -2.43
CA LEU A 5 5.80 -23.58 -3.60
C LEU A 5 4.63 -22.77 -4.16
N ILE A 6 3.75 -22.24 -3.31
CA ILE A 6 2.61 -21.41 -3.75
C ILE A 6 3.10 -20.18 -4.53
N LEU A 7 4.12 -19.48 -4.01
CA LEU A 7 4.64 -18.28 -4.67
C LEU A 7 5.36 -18.64 -5.99
N ASP A 8 6.24 -19.64 -5.98
CA ASP A 8 6.98 -20.07 -7.17
C ASP A 8 6.04 -20.66 -8.26
N ASP A 9 5.03 -21.46 -7.88
CA ASP A 9 4.08 -22.11 -8.80
C ASP A 9 3.08 -21.11 -9.41
N VAL A 10 2.58 -20.14 -8.64
CA VAL A 10 1.66 -19.11 -9.17
C VAL A 10 2.40 -18.09 -10.04
N ILE A 11 3.65 -17.75 -9.73
CA ILE A 11 4.46 -16.83 -10.55
C ILE A 11 4.91 -17.49 -11.85
N SER A 12 5.36 -18.75 -11.81
CA SER A 12 5.66 -19.55 -13.02
C SER A 12 4.41 -19.90 -13.82
N GLY A 13 3.24 -19.91 -13.18
CA GLY A 13 1.96 -20.27 -13.78
C GLY A 13 1.72 -21.78 -13.89
N ALA A 14 2.44 -22.58 -13.09
CA ALA A 14 2.12 -23.98 -12.87
C ALA A 14 0.77 -24.15 -12.13
N VAL A 15 0.41 -23.16 -11.30
CA VAL A 15 -0.88 -23.08 -10.58
C VAL A 15 -1.54 -21.72 -10.84
N GLU A 16 -2.87 -21.68 -10.93
CA GLU A 16 -3.64 -20.44 -10.91
C GLU A 16 -4.66 -20.45 -9.77
N LEU A 17 -4.64 -19.40 -8.94
CA LEU A 17 -5.67 -19.14 -7.93
C LEU A 17 -6.93 -18.65 -8.66
N ARG A 18 -8.05 -19.38 -8.53
CA ARG A 18 -9.30 -19.05 -9.24
C ARG A 18 -10.04 -17.87 -8.62
N LEU A 19 -10.14 -17.83 -7.29
CA LEU A 19 -10.84 -16.77 -6.54
C LEU A 19 -9.95 -16.23 -5.41
N PRO A 20 -8.74 -15.70 -5.70
CA PRO A 20 -7.75 -15.36 -4.68
C PRO A 20 -8.25 -14.32 -3.67
N ALA A 21 -9.16 -13.41 -4.05
CA ALA A 21 -9.79 -12.45 -3.13
C ALA A 21 -10.72 -13.11 -2.09
N VAL A 22 -11.21 -14.32 -2.35
CA VAL A 22 -12.04 -15.12 -1.43
C VAL A 22 -11.16 -16.14 -0.70
N ASP A 23 -10.30 -16.85 -1.43
CA ASP A 23 -9.54 -17.99 -0.93
C ASP A 23 -8.37 -17.56 -0.01
N LEU A 24 -7.64 -16.49 -0.36
CA LEU A 24 -6.45 -16.06 0.40
C LEU A 24 -6.77 -15.60 1.82
N PRO A 25 -7.81 -14.76 2.10
CA PRO A 25 -8.19 -14.41 3.48
C PRO A 25 -8.45 -15.62 4.38
N ILE A 26 -9.18 -16.62 3.85
CA ILE A 26 -9.55 -17.85 4.55
C ILE A 26 -8.30 -18.71 4.80
N PHE A 27 -7.43 -18.81 3.80
CA PHE A 27 -6.18 -19.56 3.90
C PHE A 27 -5.17 -18.92 4.87
N MET A 28 -5.03 -17.59 4.85
CA MET A 28 -4.19 -16.83 5.80
C MET A 28 -4.68 -16.89 7.25
N THR A 29 -5.98 -17.15 7.46
CA THR A 29 -6.55 -17.36 8.80
C THR A 29 -6.50 -18.82 9.25
N ASN A 30 -5.94 -19.74 8.44
CA ASN A 30 -5.93 -21.20 8.66
C ASN A 30 -7.33 -21.79 8.81
N THR A 31 -8.35 -21.22 8.15
CA THR A 31 -9.74 -21.69 8.21
C THR A 31 -10.20 -22.39 6.93
N LEU A 32 -9.30 -22.57 5.95
CA LEU A 32 -9.65 -23.19 4.66
C LEU A 32 -9.88 -24.69 4.84
N GLN A 33 -11.11 -25.13 4.58
CA GLN A 33 -11.48 -26.54 4.51
C GLN A 33 -11.96 -26.88 3.10
N ALA A 34 -11.46 -27.99 2.56
CA ALA A 34 -11.87 -28.49 1.25
C ALA A 34 -12.10 -30.01 1.34
N GLN A 35 -13.32 -30.46 1.05
CA GLN A 35 -13.69 -31.88 1.04
C GLN A 35 -13.35 -32.62 2.37
N GLY A 36 -13.50 -31.94 3.51
CA GLY A 36 -13.16 -32.48 4.83
C GLY A 36 -11.69 -32.35 5.24
N TRP A 37 -10.81 -31.90 4.34
CA TRP A 37 -9.40 -31.64 4.63
C TRP A 37 -9.18 -30.19 5.07
N GLU A 38 -8.47 -30.01 6.17
CA GLU A 38 -8.00 -28.70 6.62
C GLU A 38 -6.72 -28.32 5.86
N MET A 39 -6.78 -27.24 5.07
CA MET A 39 -5.65 -26.74 4.30
C MET A 39 -4.96 -25.62 5.08
N LYS A 40 -3.77 -25.94 5.63
CA LYS A 40 -2.88 -24.97 6.29
C LYS A 40 -1.75 -24.53 5.38
N MET A 41 -1.41 -23.24 5.45
CA MET A 41 -0.17 -22.74 4.85
C MET A 41 0.99 -23.09 5.78
N ASP A 42 1.97 -23.81 5.24
CA ASP A 42 3.17 -24.19 5.97
C ASP A 42 4.24 -23.14 5.68
N VAL A 43 4.71 -22.45 6.73
CA VAL A 43 5.72 -21.39 6.61
C VAL A 43 7.06 -22.00 6.98
N GLU A 44 7.80 -22.38 5.96
CA GLU A 44 9.07 -23.09 6.06
C GLU A 44 10.08 -22.30 6.91
N ALA A 45 10.94 -23.03 7.64
CA ALA A 45 11.96 -22.44 8.52
C ALA A 45 12.81 -21.36 7.81
N SER A 46 13.08 -21.54 6.52
CA SER A 46 13.82 -20.60 5.67
C SER A 46 13.23 -19.18 5.65
N TRP A 47 11.91 -19.01 5.69
CA TRP A 47 11.29 -17.68 5.71
C TRP A 47 11.63 -16.87 6.97
N TRP A 48 11.91 -17.54 8.08
CA TRP A 48 12.30 -16.88 9.33
C TRP A 48 13.75 -16.41 9.31
N TYR A 49 14.63 -17.14 8.62
CA TYR A 49 16.03 -16.76 8.39
C TYR A 49 16.12 -15.67 7.31
N TYR A 50 15.57 -15.92 6.11
CA TYR A 50 15.52 -14.92 5.04
C TYR A 50 14.76 -13.67 5.45
N GLY A 51 13.70 -13.79 6.25
CA GLY A 51 13.03 -12.66 6.86
C GLY A 51 14.00 -11.82 7.69
N LYS A 52 14.58 -12.39 8.75
CA LYS A 52 15.50 -11.65 9.64
C LYS A 52 16.67 -11.01 8.90
N GLU A 53 17.35 -11.74 8.01
CA GLU A 53 18.49 -11.20 7.27
C GLU A 53 18.06 -10.20 6.19
N SER A 54 17.03 -10.49 5.39
CA SER A 54 16.56 -9.56 4.35
C SER A 54 15.95 -8.30 4.95
N TRP A 55 15.20 -8.38 6.05
CA TRP A 55 14.61 -7.21 6.71
C TRP A 55 15.67 -6.31 7.35
N THR A 56 16.72 -6.89 7.97
CA THR A 56 17.81 -6.12 8.58
C THR A 56 18.84 -5.61 7.58
N LEU A 57 19.08 -6.30 6.48
CA LEU A 57 19.94 -5.80 5.39
C LEU A 57 19.21 -4.74 4.57
N SER A 58 17.94 -4.96 4.20
CA SER A 58 17.14 -4.01 3.40
C SER A 58 16.85 -2.70 4.12
N SER A 59 16.85 -2.67 5.45
CA SER A 59 16.76 -1.41 6.21
C SER A 59 18.04 -0.57 6.13
N ASN A 60 19.20 -1.21 5.88
CA ASN A 60 20.52 -0.59 5.91
C ASN A 60 21.15 -0.35 4.52
N VAL A 61 20.59 -0.87 3.43
CA VAL A 61 21.09 -0.56 2.07
C VAL A 61 21.00 0.95 1.83
N PRO A 62 22.13 1.63 1.52
CA PRO A 62 22.10 3.05 1.20
C PRO A 62 21.41 3.26 -0.15
N LEU A 63 20.10 3.52 -0.14
CA LEU A 63 19.51 4.28 -1.24
C LEU A 63 20.26 5.62 -1.29
N ALA A 64 20.86 5.90 -2.46
CA ALA A 64 21.47 7.19 -2.76
C ALA A 64 20.53 8.32 -2.28
N PRO A 65 21.06 9.44 -1.76
CA PRO A 65 20.23 10.51 -1.24
C PRO A 65 19.32 11.03 -2.36
N ALA A 66 18.07 10.59 -2.33
CA ALA A 66 16.96 11.27 -2.98
C ALA A 66 16.83 12.61 -2.26
N SER A 67 17.64 13.56 -2.70
CA SER A 67 17.52 14.95 -2.31
C SER A 67 16.06 15.35 -2.54
N LEU A 68 15.44 15.99 -1.55
CA LEU A 68 14.10 16.58 -1.62
C LEU A 68 14.05 17.79 -2.58
N LYS A 69 14.83 17.75 -3.66
CA LYS A 69 14.65 18.59 -4.83
C LYS A 69 13.26 18.31 -5.39
N GLN A 70 12.56 19.38 -5.75
CA GLN A 70 11.42 19.38 -6.65
C GLN A 70 11.82 18.96 -8.08
N THR A 71 12.66 17.92 -8.25
CA THR A 71 12.72 17.16 -9.51
C THR A 71 11.32 16.60 -9.71
N GLY A 72 10.61 17.14 -10.71
CA GLY A 72 9.19 16.87 -10.96
C GLY A 72 8.89 15.41 -10.71
N LEU A 73 8.15 15.14 -9.63
CA LEU A 73 7.79 13.79 -9.23
C LEU A 73 7.17 13.11 -10.45
N ALA A 74 7.63 11.89 -10.75
CA ALA A 74 6.87 11.00 -11.62
C ALA A 74 5.42 11.06 -11.16
N GLN A 75 4.50 11.30 -12.12
CA GLN A 75 3.13 11.80 -11.90
C GLN A 75 2.58 11.44 -10.52
N PRO A 76 1.96 12.39 -9.78
CA PRO A 76 1.37 12.09 -8.48
C PRO A 76 0.62 10.79 -8.62
N THR A 77 1.04 9.77 -7.86
CA THR A 77 0.36 8.48 -7.91
C THR A 77 -1.05 8.81 -7.51
N LEU A 78 -1.97 8.71 -8.48
CA LEU A 78 -3.39 8.93 -8.28
C LEU A 78 -3.90 7.76 -7.44
N VAL A 79 -3.55 7.79 -6.14
CA VAL A 79 -4.52 7.48 -5.10
C VAL A 79 -5.73 8.31 -5.49
N PRO A 80 -6.84 7.68 -5.90
CA PRO A 80 -8.02 8.43 -6.31
C PRO A 80 -8.34 9.42 -5.20
N SER A 81 -8.51 10.69 -5.55
CA SER A 81 -8.94 11.69 -4.58
C SER A 81 -10.14 11.12 -3.83
N LEU A 82 -10.05 11.03 -2.50
CA LEU A 82 -11.06 10.39 -1.64
C LEU A 82 -12.39 11.18 -1.58
N ASN A 83 -12.58 12.10 -2.52
CA ASN A 83 -13.87 12.64 -2.91
C ASN A 83 -14.74 11.51 -3.47
N VAL A 84 -15.46 10.82 -2.59
CA VAL A 84 -16.62 10.01 -2.94
C VAL A 84 -17.56 10.89 -3.77
N PRO A 85 -17.81 10.59 -5.05
CA PRO A 85 -18.91 11.19 -5.76
C PRO A 85 -20.18 10.61 -5.12
N HIS A 86 -21.01 11.45 -4.51
CA HIS A 86 -22.40 11.08 -4.31
C HIS A 86 -22.98 10.78 -5.69
N SER A 87 -23.35 9.52 -5.94
CA SER A 87 -24.06 9.13 -7.16
C SER A 87 -25.45 9.75 -7.15
N ALA A 88 -25.54 10.96 -7.69
CA ALA A 88 -26.80 11.60 -8.04
C ALA A 88 -27.31 10.99 -9.35
N GLU A 89 -27.90 9.80 -9.26
CA GLU A 89 -28.63 9.21 -10.38
C GLU A 89 -30.09 9.69 -10.35
N GLN A 90 -30.39 10.69 -11.19
CA GLN A 90 -31.75 11.08 -11.57
C GLN A 90 -32.38 9.92 -12.41
N ALA A 91 -33.69 9.76 -12.57
CA ALA A 91 -34.81 10.70 -12.48
C ALA A 91 -36.11 9.93 -12.13
N ARG A 92 -37.16 10.54 -11.54
CA ARG A 92 -38.34 11.17 -12.20
C ARG A 92 -39.46 11.32 -11.13
N THR A 93 -40.48 12.19 -11.18
CA THR A 93 -40.81 13.39 -11.99
C THR A 93 -41.94 14.16 -11.29
N SER A 94 -41.76 15.43 -10.93
CA SER A 94 -42.86 16.40 -10.71
C SER A 94 -42.35 17.84 -10.67
N SER A 95 -43.25 18.78 -10.97
CA SER A 95 -43.01 20.21 -11.22
C SER A 95 -43.31 21.12 -10.02
N GLU A 96 -42.98 22.41 -10.18
CA GLU A 96 -43.44 23.60 -9.43
C GLU A 96 -42.53 24.19 -8.31
N PRO A 97 -42.60 25.52 -8.04
CA PRO A 97 -41.38 26.34 -8.12
C PRO A 97 -40.96 27.12 -6.85
N MET A 98 -39.76 27.70 -6.96
CA MET A 98 -39.24 28.91 -6.28
C MET A 98 -39.58 29.17 -4.80
N LEU A 99 -38.54 29.12 -3.97
CA LEU A 99 -38.14 30.28 -3.16
C LEU A 99 -36.62 30.26 -2.92
N SER A 100 -36.00 31.44 -2.95
CA SER A 100 -34.55 31.61 -2.96
C SER A 100 -33.99 31.77 -1.56
N ASP A 101 -33.00 30.96 -1.18
CA ASP A 101 -32.13 31.24 -0.03
C ASP A 101 -30.66 31.19 -0.45
N THR A 102 -30.05 32.37 -0.54
CA THR A 102 -28.64 32.55 -0.94
C THR A 102 -27.72 32.28 0.25
N SER A 103 -27.41 31.00 0.48
CA SER A 103 -26.23 30.64 1.29
C SER A 103 -24.97 30.81 0.43
N VAL A 104 -24.06 31.69 0.86
CA VAL A 104 -22.78 31.91 0.20
C VAL A 104 -21.86 30.72 0.47
N VAL A 105 -21.99 29.68 -0.36
CA VAL A 105 -21.01 28.60 -0.40
C VAL A 105 -19.70 29.19 -0.93
N HIS A 106 -18.76 29.44 -0.02
CA HIS A 106 -17.39 29.76 -0.38
C HIS A 106 -16.77 28.57 -1.11
N ASN A 107 -16.84 28.61 -2.44
CA ASN A 107 -16.05 27.75 -3.33
C ASN A 107 -14.57 28.16 -3.22
N SER A 108 -13.95 27.82 -2.09
CA SER A 108 -12.50 27.81 -1.99
C SER A 108 -11.99 26.71 -2.94
N ALA A 109 -11.23 27.13 -3.95
CA ALA A 109 -10.60 26.19 -4.87
C ALA A 109 -9.80 25.13 -4.07
N PRO A 110 -9.86 23.84 -4.46
CA PRO A 110 -9.21 22.77 -3.71
C PRO A 110 -7.72 23.07 -3.60
N ARG A 111 -7.25 23.37 -2.38
CA ARG A 111 -5.83 23.55 -2.11
C ARG A 111 -5.12 22.24 -2.44
N GLU A 112 -4.13 22.29 -3.32
CA GLU A 112 -3.32 21.12 -3.68
C GLU A 112 -2.60 20.59 -2.42
N CYS A 113 -3.12 19.52 -1.83
CA CYS A 113 -2.51 18.90 -0.67
C CYS A 113 -1.48 17.87 -1.14
N MET A 114 -0.22 18.07 -0.77
CA MET A 114 0.86 17.16 -1.16
C MET A 114 0.74 15.84 -0.41
N MET A 115 0.66 14.72 -1.15
CA MET A 115 0.61 13.38 -0.58
C MET A 115 1.95 12.66 -0.70
N PHE A 116 2.49 12.22 0.44
CA PHE A 116 3.72 11.43 0.55
C PHE A 116 3.40 10.02 1.03
N THR A 117 4.28 9.05 0.75
CA THR A 117 4.13 7.68 1.29
C THR A 117 5.41 7.19 1.96
N LEU A 118 5.29 6.55 3.13
CA LEU A 118 6.46 6.10 3.92
C LEU A 118 6.88 4.65 3.60
N ASP A 119 6.01 3.84 3.00
CA ASP A 119 6.27 2.42 2.66
C ASP A 119 7.48 2.20 1.72
N THR A 120 7.90 3.25 1.00
CA THR A 120 9.06 3.24 0.09
C THR A 120 10.34 3.78 0.73
N ILE A 121 10.29 4.24 1.98
CA ILE A 121 11.44 4.78 2.74
C ILE A 121 12.02 3.65 3.60
N PRO A 122 13.31 3.31 3.51
CA PRO A 122 13.91 2.29 4.38
C PRO A 122 13.82 2.66 5.86
N TYR A 123 13.55 1.70 6.72
CA TYR A 123 13.28 1.93 8.14
C TYR A 123 14.41 2.71 8.86
N ALA A 124 15.68 2.40 8.58
CA ALA A 124 16.81 3.11 9.19
C ALA A 124 16.94 4.58 8.74
N ARG A 125 16.27 4.98 7.64
CA ARG A 125 16.23 6.35 7.14
C ARG A 125 14.93 7.09 7.50
N LEU A 126 14.01 6.45 8.23
CA LEU A 126 12.67 6.97 8.49
C LEU A 126 12.66 8.24 9.35
N ASP A 127 13.41 8.28 10.46
CA ASP A 127 13.51 9.49 11.29
C ASP A 127 14.08 10.65 10.47
N ALA A 128 15.26 10.45 9.84
CA ALA A 128 15.91 11.47 9.01
C ALA A 128 14.98 11.98 7.89
N PHE A 129 14.26 11.09 7.19
CA PHE A 129 13.26 11.49 6.19
C PHE A 129 12.14 12.34 6.79
N ILE A 130 11.64 11.98 7.98
CA ILE A 130 10.63 12.79 8.68
C ILE A 130 11.22 14.14 9.11
N ARG A 131 12.49 14.25 9.51
CA ARG A 131 13.14 15.54 9.81
C ARG A 131 13.29 16.42 8.57
N ASP A 132 13.74 15.86 7.46
CA ASP A 132 13.85 16.57 6.18
C ASP A 132 12.47 17.04 5.71
N PHE A 133 11.46 16.17 5.79
CA PHE A 133 10.06 16.51 5.51
C PHE A 133 9.54 17.64 6.40
N GLN A 134 9.72 17.53 7.73
CA GLN A 134 9.36 18.56 8.72
C GLN A 134 9.99 19.92 8.41
N ALA A 135 11.24 19.94 7.98
CA ALA A 135 11.97 21.16 7.61
C ALA A 135 11.57 21.72 6.23
N SER A 136 11.10 20.87 5.31
CA SER A 136 10.70 21.26 3.95
C SER A 136 9.34 21.97 3.88
N LEU A 137 8.45 21.74 4.86
CA LEU A 137 7.14 22.40 4.89
C LEU A 137 7.27 23.88 5.30
N SER A 138 6.60 24.76 4.56
CA SER A 138 6.49 26.19 4.90
C SER A 138 5.34 26.42 5.88
N PHE A 139 5.48 27.40 6.78
CA PHE A 139 4.45 27.72 7.78
C PHE A 139 3.07 27.98 7.17
N GLY A 140 2.02 27.42 7.77
CA GLY A 140 0.65 27.49 7.27
C GLY A 140 0.30 26.50 6.15
N THR A 141 1.24 25.65 5.70
CA THR A 141 0.96 24.61 4.70
C THR A 141 0.50 23.30 5.32
N THR A 142 -0.24 22.51 4.54
CA THR A 142 -0.76 21.19 4.94
C THR A 142 -0.27 20.09 3.98
N ALA A 143 0.01 18.91 4.53
CA ALA A 143 0.47 17.75 3.77
C ALA A 143 -0.13 16.45 4.31
N MET A 144 -0.27 15.44 3.46
CA MET A 144 -0.78 14.11 3.80
C MET A 144 0.35 13.08 3.75
N LEU A 145 0.45 12.23 4.78
CA LEU A 145 1.37 11.09 4.81
C LEU A 145 0.56 9.80 4.86
N GLY A 146 0.64 9.01 3.80
CA GLY A 146 0.08 7.66 3.73
C GLY A 146 1.12 6.61 4.12
N PHE A 147 0.80 5.70 5.02
CA PHE A 147 1.69 4.59 5.35
C PHE A 147 0.93 3.36 5.81
N SER A 148 1.56 2.20 5.66
CA SER A 148 1.04 0.92 6.14
C SER A 148 1.71 0.54 7.45
N THR A 149 1.01 -0.19 8.31
CA THR A 149 1.57 -0.82 9.52
C THR A 149 1.08 -2.27 9.64
N CYS A 150 1.90 -3.13 10.22
CA CYS A 150 1.43 -4.41 10.77
C CYS A 150 0.47 -4.14 11.94
N SER A 151 -0.56 -4.95 12.11
CA SER A 151 -1.49 -4.82 13.22
C SER A 151 -0.82 -5.23 14.54
N SER A 152 -1.13 -4.52 15.63
CA SER A 152 -0.60 -4.83 16.97
C SER A 152 -1.04 -6.20 17.50
N SER A 153 -2.05 -6.83 16.90
CA SER A 153 -2.46 -8.22 17.21
C SER A 153 -1.59 -9.29 16.52
N VAL A 154 -0.68 -8.90 15.63
CA VAL A 154 0.21 -9.81 14.89
C VAL A 154 1.59 -9.85 15.57
N SER A 155 1.83 -10.90 16.35
CA SER A 155 3.15 -11.12 16.99
C SER A 155 4.25 -11.32 15.94
N PHE A 156 5.42 -10.71 16.15
CA PHE A 156 6.60 -10.81 15.27
C PHE A 156 7.05 -12.25 14.99
N LEU A 157 6.82 -13.17 15.92
CA LEU A 157 7.16 -14.60 15.78
C LEU A 157 5.97 -15.47 15.33
N SER A 158 4.89 -14.86 14.80
CA SER A 158 3.71 -15.58 14.31
C SER A 158 3.74 -15.80 12.80
N THR A 159 3.13 -16.90 12.34
CA THR A 159 2.92 -17.18 10.92
C THR A 159 2.35 -15.97 10.18
N ARG A 160 1.36 -15.28 10.79
CA ARG A 160 0.75 -14.06 10.22
C ARG A 160 1.74 -12.93 9.96
N PHE A 161 2.79 -12.78 10.77
CA PHE A 161 3.83 -11.77 10.52
C PHE A 161 4.64 -12.10 9.27
N VAL A 162 5.01 -13.37 9.06
CA VAL A 162 5.67 -13.80 7.84
C VAL A 162 4.76 -13.61 6.63
N LEU A 163 3.49 -14.00 6.71
CA LEU A 163 2.51 -13.76 5.65
C LEU A 163 2.35 -12.26 5.34
N ALA A 164 2.33 -11.41 6.37
CA ALA A 164 2.27 -9.96 6.24
C ALA A 164 3.52 -9.36 5.57
N SER A 165 4.67 -10.03 5.66
CA SER A 165 5.91 -9.56 5.03
C SER A 165 5.97 -9.74 3.52
N ILE A 166 5.21 -10.69 2.96
CA ILE A 166 5.32 -11.14 1.57
C ILE A 166 5.10 -10.00 0.53
N PRO A 167 4.11 -9.08 0.66
CA PRO A 167 3.95 -7.97 -0.28
C PRO A 167 5.09 -6.94 -0.29
N PHE A 168 5.95 -6.95 0.73
CA PHE A 168 7.08 -6.03 0.93
C PHE A 168 8.43 -6.65 0.56
N LEU A 169 8.45 -7.91 0.10
CA LEU A 169 9.66 -8.54 -0.42
C LEU A 169 10.04 -7.92 -1.78
N PRO A 170 11.35 -7.88 -2.11
CA PRO A 170 11.82 -7.41 -3.41
C PRO A 170 11.19 -8.21 -4.56
N ARG A 171 10.60 -7.47 -5.52
CA ARG A 171 10.03 -8.05 -6.75
C ARG A 171 11.14 -8.64 -7.62
N ARG A 172 11.07 -9.94 -7.90
CA ARG A 172 12.09 -10.67 -8.68
C ARG A 172 12.11 -10.25 -10.14
N PHE A 173 10.94 -9.95 -10.71
CA PHE A 173 10.79 -9.68 -12.14
C PHE A 173 10.67 -8.19 -12.44
N ALA A 174 10.00 -7.42 -11.58
CA ALA A 174 9.86 -5.96 -11.77
C ALA A 174 11.18 -5.17 -11.61
N ALA A 175 12.20 -5.75 -10.95
CA ALA A 175 13.54 -5.16 -10.82
C ALA A 175 14.44 -5.35 -12.06
N SER A 176 14.02 -6.13 -13.06
CA SER A 176 14.80 -6.38 -14.28
C SER A 176 14.95 -5.10 -15.11
N LYS A 177 16.19 -4.61 -15.25
CA LYS A 177 16.55 -3.26 -15.73
C LYS A 177 16.17 -2.92 -17.19
N ARG A 178 15.41 -3.74 -17.90
CA ARG A 178 15.17 -3.64 -19.36
C ARG A 178 14.57 -2.32 -19.85
N SER A 179 13.86 -1.57 -19.00
CA SER A 179 13.15 -0.34 -19.41
C SER A 179 13.72 0.98 -18.86
N GLY A 180 14.72 0.93 -17.98
CA GLY A 180 15.25 2.12 -17.26
C GLY A 180 14.27 2.82 -16.30
N LYS A 181 12.97 2.43 -16.30
CA LYS A 181 11.91 3.03 -15.49
C LYS A 181 11.58 2.11 -14.31
N THR A 182 11.93 2.52 -13.09
CA THR A 182 11.46 1.81 -11.89
C THR A 182 10.02 2.20 -11.57
N TYR A 183 9.11 1.23 -11.47
CA TYR A 183 7.75 1.50 -10.98
C TYR A 183 7.74 1.72 -9.45
N PRO A 184 6.83 2.54 -8.89
CA PRO A 184 6.78 2.79 -7.45
C PRO A 184 6.56 1.52 -6.61
N SER A 185 5.75 0.56 -7.07
CA SER A 185 5.51 -0.71 -6.37
C SER A 185 6.76 -1.60 -6.26
N ALA A 186 7.74 -1.44 -7.16
CA ALA A 186 9.02 -2.15 -7.11
C ALA A 186 10.01 -1.57 -6.08
N ARG A 187 9.67 -0.48 -5.38
CA ARG A 187 10.50 0.16 -4.34
C ARG A 187 9.89 0.07 -2.93
N ARG A 188 9.00 -0.89 -2.69
CA ARG A 188 8.49 -1.16 -1.35
C ARG A 188 9.61 -1.64 -0.43
N THR A 189 9.51 -1.24 0.83
CA THR A 189 10.46 -1.59 1.89
C THR A 189 9.72 -2.33 3.01
N VAL A 190 10.48 -2.90 3.94
CA VAL A 190 9.95 -3.58 5.13
C VAL A 190 9.44 -2.63 6.21
N THR A 191 9.49 -1.32 5.99
CA THR A 191 9.07 -0.28 6.94
C THR A 191 7.68 -0.51 7.52
N PRO A 192 6.64 -0.91 6.75
CA PRO A 192 5.33 -1.26 7.30
C PRO A 192 5.32 -2.37 8.35
N LEU A 193 6.32 -3.25 8.36
CA LEU A 193 6.44 -4.33 9.35
C LEU A 193 7.12 -3.89 10.64
N LEU A 194 7.80 -2.75 10.61
CA LEU A 194 8.67 -2.24 11.68
C LEU A 194 8.16 -0.92 12.28
N THR A 195 7.17 -0.27 11.66
CA THR A 195 6.55 0.96 12.16
C THR A 195 5.22 0.71 12.86
N SER A 196 4.86 1.63 13.76
CA SER A 196 3.54 1.75 14.36
C SER A 196 3.01 3.16 14.16
N LEU A 197 1.67 3.33 14.21
CA LEU A 197 1.03 4.64 14.15
C LEU A 197 1.56 5.59 15.22
N ASP A 198 1.67 5.13 16.47
CA ASP A 198 2.22 5.90 17.59
C ASP A 198 3.66 6.37 17.31
N GLY A 199 4.50 5.47 16.80
CA GLY A 199 5.87 5.80 16.41
C GLY A 199 5.93 6.92 15.36
N ILE A 200 5.13 6.82 14.29
CA ILE A 200 5.07 7.86 13.25
C ILE A 200 4.54 9.19 13.80
N VAL A 201 3.44 9.17 14.57
CA VAL A 201 2.88 10.38 15.19
C VAL A 201 3.92 11.05 16.10
N LYS A 202 4.57 10.28 16.97
CA LYS A 202 5.63 10.75 17.86
C LYS A 202 6.80 11.37 17.09
N LEU A 203 7.19 10.80 15.95
CA LEU A 203 8.21 11.40 15.08
C LEU A 203 7.75 12.75 14.50
N LEU A 204 6.51 12.83 14.00
CA LEU A 204 5.95 14.04 13.37
C LEU A 204 5.73 15.22 14.35
N VAL A 205 5.41 14.95 15.62
CA VAL A 205 5.19 15.99 16.65
C VAL A 205 6.43 16.32 17.48
N SER A 206 7.59 15.71 17.18
CA SER A 206 8.86 15.93 17.88
C SER A 206 9.93 16.55 16.97
N GLY A 207 11.09 16.85 17.54
CA GLY A 207 12.26 17.38 16.82
C GLY A 207 12.30 18.92 16.75
N PRO A 208 13.21 19.50 15.96
CA PRO A 208 13.43 20.95 15.87
C PRO A 208 12.36 21.69 15.06
N SER A 209 11.39 20.96 14.51
CA SER A 209 10.43 21.49 13.55
C SER A 209 9.10 20.72 13.57
N PRO A 210 8.48 20.54 14.77
CA PRO A 210 7.31 19.69 14.94
C PRO A 210 6.13 20.18 14.10
N LEU A 211 5.22 19.25 13.79
CA LEU A 211 4.00 19.51 13.02
C LEU A 211 2.76 19.35 13.91
N ALA A 212 1.74 20.14 13.63
CA ALA A 212 0.41 19.91 14.18
C ALA A 212 -0.26 18.77 13.41
N ILE A 213 -0.85 17.81 14.12
CA ILE A 213 -1.67 16.76 13.51
C ILE A 213 -3.09 17.28 13.37
N GLU A 214 -3.61 17.38 12.14
CA GLU A 214 -5.00 17.78 11.89
C GLU A 214 -5.96 16.58 11.93
N SER A 215 -5.57 15.46 11.33
CA SER A 215 -6.34 14.22 11.38
C SER A 215 -5.47 12.99 11.24
N VAL A 216 -5.95 11.89 11.81
CA VAL A 216 -5.38 10.54 11.68
C VAL A 216 -6.52 9.62 11.27
N GLN A 217 -6.39 8.99 10.11
CA GLN A 217 -7.47 8.20 9.52
C GLN A 217 -6.97 6.79 9.18
N ASN A 218 -7.71 5.77 9.62
CA ASN A 218 -7.53 4.41 9.14
C ASN A 218 -8.28 4.27 7.80
N VAL A 219 -7.55 4.15 6.70
CA VAL A 219 -8.10 4.05 5.34
C VAL A 219 -8.01 2.62 4.79
N SER A 220 -7.81 1.62 5.66
CA SER A 220 -7.61 0.21 5.27
C SER A 220 -8.71 -0.31 4.34
N LYS A 221 -9.98 0.01 4.63
CA LYS A 221 -11.13 -0.43 3.82
C LYS A 221 -11.12 0.14 2.40
N ASP A 222 -10.70 1.39 2.23
CA ASP A 222 -10.63 2.02 0.90
C ASP A 222 -9.35 1.64 0.15
N TYR A 223 -8.26 1.38 0.88
CA TYR A 223 -7.04 0.80 0.32
C TYR A 223 -7.25 -0.64 -0.19
N ALA A 224 -7.99 -1.48 0.55
CA ALA A 224 -8.42 -2.80 0.09
C ALA A 224 -9.20 -2.70 -1.24
N LYS A 225 -10.28 -1.90 -1.29
CA LYS A 225 -11.04 -1.64 -2.54
C LYS A 225 -10.14 -1.17 -3.69
N TYR A 226 -9.15 -0.31 -3.42
CA TYR A 226 -8.19 0.15 -4.41
C TYR A 226 -7.33 -1.02 -4.94
N LEU A 227 -6.82 -1.88 -4.06
CA LEU A 227 -6.06 -3.07 -4.44
C LEU A 227 -6.93 -4.07 -5.24
N SER A 228 -8.17 -4.33 -4.82
CA SER A 228 -9.09 -5.20 -5.56
C SER A 228 -9.35 -4.68 -6.98
N ARG A 229 -9.57 -3.36 -7.14
CA ARG A 229 -9.72 -2.70 -8.45
C ARG A 229 -8.44 -2.79 -9.28
N TYR A 230 -7.28 -2.54 -8.68
CA TYR A 230 -5.98 -2.65 -9.36
C TYR A 230 -5.72 -4.08 -9.88
N VAL A 231 -6.04 -5.10 -9.08
CA VAL A 231 -5.97 -6.52 -9.48
C VAL A 231 -6.99 -6.83 -10.59
N GLN A 232 -8.19 -6.26 -10.52
CA GLN A 232 -9.19 -6.37 -11.58
C GLN A 232 -8.68 -5.76 -12.89
N ASP A 233 -8.13 -4.55 -12.87
CA ASP A 233 -7.57 -3.87 -14.04
C ASP A 233 -6.40 -4.66 -14.65
N LEU A 234 -5.47 -5.14 -13.81
CA LEU A 234 -4.38 -6.02 -14.24
C LEU A 234 -4.87 -7.31 -14.93
N THR A 235 -6.07 -7.79 -14.59
CA THR A 235 -6.61 -9.06 -15.09
C THR A 235 -7.54 -8.88 -16.29
N GLN A 236 -8.42 -7.89 -16.24
CA GLN A 236 -9.55 -7.73 -17.16
C GLN A 236 -9.33 -6.67 -18.24
N ALA A 237 -8.45 -5.67 -18.03
CA ALA A 237 -8.15 -4.65 -19.04
C ALA A 237 -6.98 -5.12 -19.96
N PRO A 238 -7.24 -5.49 -21.23
CA PRO A 238 -6.21 -6.10 -22.08
C PRO A 238 -5.03 -5.17 -22.33
N ASP A 239 -5.26 -3.86 -22.45
CA ASP A 239 -4.22 -2.85 -22.64
C ASP A 239 -3.29 -2.74 -21.43
N VAL A 240 -3.83 -2.80 -20.21
CA VAL A 240 -3.05 -2.73 -18.96
C VAL A 240 -2.15 -3.96 -18.88
N ARG A 241 -2.73 -5.15 -19.05
CA ARG A 241 -1.99 -6.42 -19.08
C ARG A 241 -0.91 -6.43 -20.17
N THR A 242 -1.24 -6.02 -21.40
CA THR A 242 -0.31 -6.02 -22.53
C THR A 242 0.87 -5.08 -22.27
N LYS A 243 0.62 -3.85 -21.79
CA LYS A 243 1.67 -2.89 -21.40
C LYS A 243 2.52 -3.43 -20.24
N PHE A 244 1.92 -4.12 -19.27
CA PHE A 244 2.66 -4.70 -18.15
C PHE A 244 3.58 -5.85 -18.61
N VAL A 245 3.03 -6.81 -19.36
CA VAL A 245 3.79 -7.97 -19.87
C VAL A 245 4.90 -7.53 -20.83
N ALA A 246 4.69 -6.52 -21.66
CA ALA A 246 5.73 -5.97 -22.53
C ALA A 246 6.92 -5.36 -21.75
N ASN A 247 6.67 -4.78 -20.58
CA ASN A 247 7.69 -4.14 -19.76
C ASN A 247 8.41 -5.11 -18.79
N TRP A 248 7.69 -6.09 -18.23
CA TRP A 248 8.17 -6.93 -17.11
C TRP A 248 8.00 -8.45 -17.29
N GLY A 249 7.54 -8.91 -18.45
CA GLY A 249 7.28 -10.33 -18.72
C GLY A 249 5.97 -10.83 -18.12
N ILE A 250 5.60 -12.08 -18.44
CA ILE A 250 4.37 -12.71 -17.95
C ILE A 250 4.50 -13.08 -16.46
N GLU A 251 5.70 -13.44 -16.03
CA GLU A 251 6.07 -13.74 -14.65
C GLU A 251 5.98 -12.49 -13.77
N GLY A 252 6.45 -11.33 -14.26
CA GLY A 252 6.32 -10.06 -13.54
C GLY A 252 4.86 -9.60 -13.40
N TRP A 253 4.04 -9.83 -14.42
CA TRP A 253 2.59 -9.60 -14.32
C TRP A 253 1.92 -10.53 -13.30
N ARG A 254 2.30 -11.82 -13.28
CA ARG A 254 1.80 -12.78 -12.27
C ARG A 254 2.25 -12.44 -10.86
N GLU A 255 3.53 -12.06 -10.68
CA GLU A 255 4.11 -11.62 -9.40
C GLU A 255 3.36 -10.40 -8.85
N GLU A 256 3.13 -9.36 -9.65
CA GLU A 256 2.40 -8.18 -9.17
C GLU A 256 0.92 -8.47 -8.90
N ARG A 257 0.24 -9.24 -9.76
CA ARG A 257 -1.16 -9.67 -9.53
C ARG A 257 -1.29 -10.45 -8.22
N LEU A 258 -0.39 -11.41 -7.99
CA LEU A 258 -0.35 -12.21 -6.77
C LEU A 258 -0.13 -11.34 -5.54
N LEU A 259 0.91 -10.51 -5.54
CA LEU A 259 1.33 -9.75 -4.36
C LEU A 259 0.38 -8.59 -4.02
N ALA A 260 -0.28 -7.99 -5.02
CA ALA A 260 -1.36 -7.03 -4.78
C ALA A 260 -2.61 -7.70 -4.18
N THR A 261 -2.99 -8.90 -4.66
CA THR A 261 -4.12 -9.65 -4.07
C THR A 261 -3.79 -10.17 -2.67
N TRP A 262 -2.53 -10.53 -2.43
CA TRP A 262 -2.03 -10.95 -1.13
C TRP A 262 -2.08 -9.82 -0.10
N GLU A 263 -1.71 -8.60 -0.51
CA GLU A 263 -1.84 -7.41 0.32
C GLU A 263 -3.31 -7.08 0.61
N ASP A 264 -4.19 -7.13 -0.40
CA ASP A 264 -5.63 -6.92 -0.23
C ASP A 264 -6.20 -7.90 0.81
N ALA A 265 -5.86 -9.20 0.69
CA ALA A 265 -6.26 -10.21 1.66
C ALA A 265 -5.78 -9.91 3.09
N LEU A 266 -4.51 -9.51 3.26
CA LEU A 266 -3.93 -9.15 4.56
C LEU A 266 -4.58 -7.92 5.21
N VAL A 267 -4.98 -6.94 4.39
CA VAL A 267 -5.69 -5.74 4.84
C VAL A 267 -7.13 -6.08 5.24
N ASN A 268 -7.83 -6.90 4.45
CA ASN A 268 -9.19 -7.34 4.76
C ASN A 268 -9.29 -8.20 6.04
N ILE A 269 -8.29 -9.04 6.33
CA ILE A 269 -8.20 -9.77 7.62
C ILE A 269 -7.61 -8.95 8.78
N GLY A 270 -7.32 -7.67 8.56
CA GLY A 270 -6.78 -6.77 9.59
C GLY A 270 -5.38 -7.13 10.10
N SER A 271 -4.58 -7.89 9.32
CA SER A 271 -3.17 -8.16 9.64
C SER A 271 -2.25 -7.03 9.19
N LEU A 272 -2.61 -6.35 8.09
CA LEU A 272 -2.06 -5.05 7.71
C LEU A 272 -3.12 -3.96 7.88
N GLN A 273 -2.67 -2.74 8.14
CA GLN A 273 -3.50 -1.55 8.25
C GLN A 273 -2.91 -0.42 7.41
N ARG A 274 -3.75 0.39 6.75
CA ARG A 274 -3.35 1.59 6.01
C ARG A 274 -3.82 2.84 6.77
N TRP A 275 -2.90 3.76 6.98
CA TRP A 275 -3.10 5.03 7.67
C TRP A 275 -2.84 6.20 6.73
N VAL A 276 -3.58 7.28 6.95
CA VAL A 276 -3.30 8.61 6.40
C VAL A 276 -3.31 9.61 7.54
N ILE A 277 -2.25 10.41 7.64
CA ILE A 277 -2.16 11.53 8.59
C ILE A 277 -2.14 12.83 7.80
N LEU A 278 -3.03 13.76 8.14
CA LEU A 278 -2.98 15.15 7.67
C LEU A 278 -2.21 15.97 8.71
N VAL A 279 -1.16 16.66 8.28
CA VAL A 279 -0.30 17.49 9.13
C VAL A 279 -0.27 18.93 8.64
N ARG A 280 -0.07 19.88 9.57
CA ARG A 280 0.17 21.30 9.31
C ARG A 280 1.50 21.76 9.89
N LYS A 281 2.16 22.68 9.20
CA LYS A 281 3.32 23.42 9.69
C LYS A 281 2.93 24.76 10.32
#